data_AF-A0A7X7S1J0-F1
#
_entry.id   AF-A0A7X7S1J0-F1
#
_cell.length_a   1.000
_cell.length_b   1.000
_cell.length_c   1.000
_cell.angle_alpha   90.00
_cell.angle_beta   90.00
_cell.angle_gamma   90.00
#
_symmetry.space_group_name_H-M   'P 1'
#
loop_
_entity.id
_entity.type
_entity.pdbx_description
1 polymer ?
#
loop_
_entity_poly.entity_id
_entity_poly.type
_entity_poly.pdbx_seq_one_letter_code
_entity_poly.pdbx_strand_id
1 'polypeptide(L)'
;MKLILALQKRRFGLLFLVSTCCISAMLSFLQCTTGDNIAGTGSHAGNGRITCALYNDDGSFASDAAVILRPHDYTASAEDMALGKSSINRINTRTDSRGVFSIDSVDPGTYCIEVNDGSGHAVLVRCTIEEGDSTLHLPSDTLRPTGTITGFFPPSMDNQEDLYIQVYGLERIGVHDELTEGFTVSDIPGGTYTIRAFTSSDNFKPVEIDSVTVKSSKVTNIGTVDLYHQSSWDHSRKLFLNTSADGAGVAADVVNFPVLIRLRQDNFDFSQAKADGEDLRFTKSNGDPLPCEIEGWNSVTREAEIWVKVDTVYGNNKSQFLVMYWGNPEAPGESDGGAVFDTADAFQGVWHLSGKGKEVASDATMNHYHGTPQGNSEDAPVAGVIGGARAFDGKTSYITMPNTAQSSLNFPEDAHYSISSWVFAERIDSLYRAIAGKGHEQYYLQFKCIKNKRATWEFVEFQNQLGWEYTEDSVPPAPGAKEWVYLTGVRSGTSQRFYINGELMVDTAALMPGEYDRNTTDNFTIGSHGRSVNLPYQQGWSFFNGSIDEVRVSSTARNDDWIRLCYMNQKNDDVLVEFRE
;
A
#
# COMPACT_ATOMS: atom_id res chain seq x y z
N MET A 1 -27.40 50.88 39.75
CA MET A 1 -27.73 52.31 39.88
C MET A 1 -28.38 52.76 38.57
N LYS A 2 -29.71 52.97 38.61
CA LYS A 2 -30.63 53.70 37.69
C LYS A 2 -30.74 53.21 36.22
N LEU A 3 -31.83 52.55 35.78
CA LEU A 3 -33.23 53.02 35.49
C LEU A 3 -33.32 53.99 34.29
N ILE A 4 -34.29 54.00 33.36
CA ILE A 4 -35.53 53.25 33.02
C ILE A 4 -36.10 53.87 31.73
N LEU A 5 -36.94 53.15 30.95
CA LEU A 5 -38.25 53.55 30.35
C LEU A 5 -38.61 52.54 29.22
N ALA A 6 -39.55 51.57 29.36
CA ALA A 6 -41.03 51.63 29.42
C ALA A 6 -41.68 52.03 28.07
N LEU A 7 -42.76 51.45 27.50
CA LEU A 7 -43.80 50.50 27.91
C LEU A 7 -44.65 50.08 26.65
N GLN A 8 -45.15 48.82 26.65
CA GLN A 8 -46.45 48.31 26.12
C GLN A 8 -46.96 48.57 24.67
N LYS A 9 -47.26 47.48 23.94
CA LYS A 9 -48.64 47.05 23.55
C LYS A 9 -48.68 45.71 22.76
N ARG A 10 -49.50 44.77 23.29
CA ARG A 10 -50.50 43.86 22.62
C ARG A 10 -50.05 42.97 21.44
N ARG A 11 -50.55 41.75 21.21
CA ARG A 11 -51.35 40.72 21.90
C ARG A 11 -51.33 39.53 20.91
N PHE A 12 -51.11 38.31 21.40
CA PHE A 12 -51.23 37.05 20.66
C PHE A 12 -52.69 36.73 20.31
N GLY A 13 -52.92 36.07 19.17
CA GLY A 13 -54.13 35.29 18.89
C GLY A 13 -54.48 35.16 17.41
N LEU A 14 -54.44 33.93 16.88
CA LEU A 14 -55.52 33.40 16.03
C LEU A 14 -55.43 31.86 15.90
N LEU A 15 -56.35 31.16 16.56
CA LEU A 15 -56.72 29.75 16.36
C LEU A 15 -58.23 29.66 16.66
N PHE A 16 -59.03 29.28 15.66
CA PHE A 16 -60.49 29.13 15.60
C PHE A 16 -60.74 28.09 14.48
N LEU A 17 -61.71 27.16 14.45
CA LEU A 17 -62.72 26.65 15.38
C LEU A 17 -63.46 25.44 14.70
N VAL A 18 -63.82 24.38 15.46
CA VAL A 18 -65.13 23.66 15.55
C VAL A 18 -65.80 22.93 14.35
N SER A 19 -66.08 21.63 14.54
CA SER A 19 -67.45 21.04 14.70
C SER A 19 -67.40 19.55 15.09
N THR A 20 -67.98 18.99 16.18
CA THR A 20 -69.35 18.82 16.76
C THR A 20 -69.97 17.42 16.52
N CYS A 21 -70.59 16.86 17.59
CA CYS A 21 -71.60 15.78 17.74
C CYS A 21 -71.11 14.37 18.16
N CYS A 22 -71.76 13.54 18.99
CA CYS A 22 -72.86 13.60 19.99
C CYS A 22 -72.85 12.24 20.77
N ILE A 23 -72.69 12.17 22.10
CA ILE A 23 -73.67 11.85 23.19
C ILE A 23 -74.35 10.45 23.19
N SER A 24 -74.38 9.82 24.40
CA SER A 24 -75.25 8.73 24.98
C SER A 24 -74.52 7.38 25.20
N ALA A 25 -74.23 6.80 26.38
CA ALA A 25 -74.87 6.64 27.71
C ALA A 25 -75.74 5.37 27.89
N MET A 26 -75.31 4.53 28.85
CA MET A 26 -76.10 3.75 29.85
C MET A 26 -76.68 2.33 29.56
N LEU A 27 -76.10 1.36 30.30
CA LEU A 27 -76.69 0.48 31.35
C LEU A 27 -77.73 -0.63 31.00
N SER A 28 -77.23 -1.87 31.11
CA SER A 28 -77.63 -2.93 32.07
C SER A 28 -78.82 -3.91 31.90
N PHE A 29 -78.53 -5.15 32.33
CA PHE A 29 -79.36 -6.26 32.87
C PHE A 29 -80.18 -7.17 31.93
N LEU A 30 -79.77 -8.44 31.72
CA LEU A 30 -80.20 -9.66 32.46
C LEU A 30 -79.92 -11.00 31.71
N GLN A 31 -79.53 -12.01 32.50
CA GLN A 31 -79.70 -13.48 32.37
C GLN A 31 -78.67 -14.41 31.66
N CYS A 32 -77.79 -14.96 32.50
CA CYS A 32 -77.41 -16.37 32.75
C CYS A 32 -77.72 -17.55 31.78
N THR A 33 -76.62 -18.26 31.46
CA THR A 33 -76.35 -19.72 31.37
C THR A 33 -77.04 -20.54 30.26
N THR A 34 -76.38 -21.43 29.49
CA THR A 34 -75.25 -22.35 29.72
C THR A 34 -74.57 -22.72 28.37
N GLY A 35 -73.27 -23.07 28.40
CA GLY A 35 -72.74 -24.16 27.57
C GLY A 35 -71.90 -23.81 26.33
N ASP A 36 -70.60 -23.63 26.56
CA ASP A 36 -69.47 -24.12 25.76
C ASP A 36 -69.33 -23.72 24.28
N ASN A 37 -68.56 -22.65 24.08
CA ASN A 37 -67.28 -22.62 23.35
C ASN A 37 -67.13 -23.52 22.10
N ILE A 38 -67.40 -22.95 20.93
CA ILE A 38 -66.54 -23.12 19.74
C ILE A 38 -66.33 -21.73 19.13
N ALA A 39 -65.37 -20.97 19.67
CA ALA A 39 -64.85 -19.80 19.00
C ALA A 39 -63.65 -20.26 18.17
N GLY A 40 -63.82 -20.23 16.85
CA GLY A 40 -62.71 -20.35 15.91
C GLY A 40 -61.74 -19.19 16.15
N THR A 41 -60.51 -19.53 16.53
CA THR A 41 -59.38 -18.61 16.46
C THR A 41 -58.74 -18.80 15.09
N GLY A 42 -59.17 -17.97 14.15
CA GLY A 42 -58.38 -17.67 12.97
C GLY A 42 -57.19 -16.81 13.41
N SER A 43 -56.01 -17.40 13.36
CA SER A 43 -54.74 -16.67 13.22
C SER A 43 -53.87 -17.45 12.24
N HIS A 44 -54.25 -17.43 10.96
CA HIS A 44 -53.31 -17.67 9.88
C HIS A 44 -52.45 -16.40 9.76
N ALA A 45 -51.36 -16.34 10.52
CA ALA A 45 -50.15 -15.75 10.01
C ALA A 45 -49.49 -16.86 9.20
N GLY A 46 -49.46 -16.71 7.88
CA GLY A 46 -48.87 -17.70 6.98
C GLY A 46 -47.36 -17.69 7.15
N ASN A 47 -46.83 -18.54 8.02
CA ASN A 47 -45.41 -18.83 8.03
C ASN A 47 -45.11 -19.73 6.82
N GLY A 48 -44.06 -19.41 6.06
CA GLY A 48 -43.75 -20.04 4.78
C GLY A 48 -43.31 -21.49 4.95
N ARG A 49 -43.72 -22.35 4.01
CA ARG A 49 -43.24 -23.73 3.87
C ARG A 49 -42.18 -23.83 2.78
N ILE A 50 -41.02 -24.42 3.05
CA ILE A 50 -39.97 -24.66 2.04
C ILE A 50 -39.95 -26.14 1.67
N THR A 51 -39.83 -26.46 0.38
CA THR A 51 -39.61 -27.84 -0.08
C THR A 51 -38.56 -27.92 -1.16
N CYS A 52 -37.76 -28.99 -1.17
CA CYS A 52 -36.76 -29.25 -2.20
C CYS A 52 -36.53 -30.77 -2.35
N ALA A 53 -36.19 -31.23 -3.56
CA ALA A 53 -35.83 -32.62 -3.85
C ALA A 53 -34.34 -32.73 -4.20
N LEU A 54 -33.62 -33.63 -3.52
CA LEU A 54 -32.17 -33.74 -3.61
C LEU A 54 -31.74 -35.15 -4.03
N TYR A 55 -30.65 -35.19 -4.79
CA TYR A 55 -30.05 -36.41 -5.33
C TYR A 55 -28.59 -36.54 -4.90
N ASN A 56 -28.09 -37.78 -4.85
CA ASN A 56 -26.66 -38.05 -4.77
C ASN A 56 -26.03 -37.90 -6.17
N ASP A 57 -24.70 -37.84 -6.25
CA ASP A 57 -23.97 -37.70 -7.53
C ASP A 57 -24.22 -38.84 -8.53
N ASP A 58 -24.61 -40.02 -8.06
CA ASP A 58 -24.98 -41.17 -8.90
C ASP A 58 -26.42 -41.09 -9.44
N GLY A 59 -27.16 -40.02 -9.10
CA GLY A 59 -28.55 -39.80 -9.47
C GLY A 59 -29.58 -40.51 -8.59
N SER A 60 -29.15 -41.26 -7.56
CA SER A 60 -30.06 -41.82 -6.56
C SER A 60 -30.62 -40.73 -5.65
N PHE A 61 -31.75 -41.00 -4.97
CA PHE A 61 -32.29 -40.05 -4.00
C PHE A 61 -31.33 -39.88 -2.83
N ALA A 62 -31.06 -38.63 -2.44
CA ALA A 62 -30.30 -38.31 -1.24
C ALA A 62 -31.17 -38.55 0.00
N SER A 63 -31.48 -39.82 0.30
CA SER A 63 -32.33 -40.24 1.42
C SER A 63 -31.61 -40.07 2.75
N ASP A 64 -32.36 -39.64 3.78
CA ASP A 64 -31.86 -39.46 5.15
C ASP A 64 -30.67 -38.47 5.27
N ALA A 65 -30.47 -37.61 4.27
CA ALA A 65 -29.48 -36.54 4.30
C ALA A 65 -29.88 -35.48 5.34
N ALA A 66 -28.91 -34.97 6.09
CA ALA A 66 -29.13 -33.90 7.04
C ALA A 66 -29.45 -32.59 6.31
N VAL A 67 -30.46 -31.87 6.79
CA VAL A 67 -30.90 -30.58 6.26
C VAL A 67 -30.79 -29.55 7.37
N ILE A 68 -29.95 -28.53 7.16
CA ILE A 68 -29.60 -27.52 8.16
C ILE A 68 -29.96 -26.14 7.59
N LEU A 69 -31.03 -25.54 8.11
CA LEU A 69 -31.47 -24.20 7.74
C LEU A 69 -30.92 -23.17 8.73
N ARG A 70 -30.22 -22.16 8.21
CA ARG A 70 -29.71 -21.03 8.98
C ARG A 70 -30.02 -19.71 8.25
N PRO A 71 -30.20 -18.59 8.98
CA PRO A 71 -30.17 -17.26 8.36
C PRO A 71 -28.89 -17.08 7.54
N HIS A 72 -28.97 -16.30 6.45
CA HIS A 72 -27.82 -16.10 5.55
C HIS A 72 -26.60 -15.44 6.23
N ASP A 73 -26.84 -14.65 7.28
CA ASP A 73 -25.88 -13.92 8.11
C ASP A 73 -25.49 -14.68 9.39
N TYR A 74 -25.89 -15.94 9.50
CA TYR A 74 -25.55 -16.77 10.65
C TYR A 74 -24.04 -17.00 10.75
N THR A 75 -23.49 -16.83 11.96
CA THR A 75 -22.11 -17.21 12.31
C THR A 75 -22.10 -18.37 13.30
N ALA A 76 -21.04 -19.17 13.34
CA ALA A 76 -20.77 -20.05 14.47
C ALA A 76 -20.39 -19.22 15.72
N SER A 77 -20.41 -19.79 16.93
CA SER A 77 -19.86 -19.13 18.14
C SER A 77 -18.48 -19.69 18.48
N ALA A 78 -17.62 -18.86 19.07
CA ALA A 78 -16.25 -19.20 19.47
C ALA A 78 -16.13 -19.61 20.96
N GLU A 79 -16.91 -19.00 21.86
CA GLU A 79 -16.84 -19.24 23.33
C GLU A 79 -17.67 -20.45 23.79
N ASP A 80 -18.61 -20.87 22.97
CA ASP A 80 -19.43 -22.07 23.15
C ASP A 80 -19.82 -22.55 21.75
N MET A 81 -20.12 -23.83 21.60
CA MET A 81 -21.05 -24.27 20.55
C MET A 81 -22.49 -23.73 20.76
N ALA A 82 -22.64 -22.55 21.37
CA ALA A 82 -23.87 -21.86 21.71
C ALA A 82 -23.68 -20.35 21.50
N LEU A 83 -24.70 -19.72 20.95
CA LEU A 83 -24.64 -18.45 20.25
C LEU A 83 -25.29 -17.30 21.01
N GLY A 84 -24.68 -16.13 20.90
CA GLY A 84 -25.30 -14.85 21.26
C GLY A 84 -26.20 -14.31 20.14
N LYS A 85 -27.50 -14.22 20.47
CA LYS A 85 -28.54 -13.28 19.94
C LYS A 85 -28.78 -13.19 18.42
N SER A 86 -29.45 -14.21 17.86
CA SER A 86 -30.53 -14.05 16.83
C SER A 86 -31.30 -15.36 16.52
N SER A 87 -31.16 -16.43 17.32
CA SER A 87 -31.69 -17.74 16.96
C SER A 87 -33.18 -17.89 17.23
N ILE A 88 -34.02 -17.36 16.34
CA ILE A 88 -35.45 -17.71 16.26
C ILE A 88 -35.69 -18.73 15.12
N ASN A 89 -34.81 -18.84 14.11
CA ASN A 89 -35.02 -19.74 12.95
C ASN A 89 -33.84 -20.68 12.68
N ARG A 90 -33.58 -21.63 13.58
CA ARG A 90 -32.69 -22.79 13.30
C ARG A 90 -33.52 -24.03 13.19
N ILE A 91 -33.49 -24.66 12.01
CA ILE A 91 -34.22 -25.90 11.79
C ILE A 91 -33.24 -26.94 11.26
N ASN A 92 -33.13 -28.05 11.99
CA ASN A 92 -32.42 -29.24 11.54
C ASN A 92 -33.47 -30.32 11.27
N THR A 93 -33.49 -30.85 10.06
CA THR A 93 -34.37 -31.96 9.64
C THR A 93 -33.60 -32.93 8.76
N ARG A 94 -34.29 -33.89 8.16
CA ARG A 94 -33.71 -34.82 7.18
C ARG A 94 -34.59 -34.95 5.95
N THR A 95 -33.99 -35.32 4.83
CA THR A 95 -34.73 -35.71 3.63
C THR A 95 -35.44 -37.04 3.83
N ASP A 96 -36.60 -37.21 3.19
CA ASP A 96 -37.34 -38.46 3.16
C ASP A 96 -36.69 -39.52 2.25
N SER A 97 -37.32 -40.68 2.10
CA SER A 97 -36.83 -41.77 1.24
C SER A 97 -36.76 -41.44 -0.26
N ARG A 98 -37.33 -40.30 -0.67
CA ARG A 98 -37.28 -39.78 -2.04
C ARG A 98 -36.37 -38.54 -2.13
N GLY A 99 -35.53 -38.30 -1.12
CA GLY A 99 -34.61 -37.17 -1.10
C GLY A 99 -35.32 -35.82 -0.93
N VAL A 100 -36.58 -35.81 -0.50
CA VAL A 100 -37.37 -34.57 -0.36
C VAL A 100 -37.34 -34.11 1.09
N PHE A 101 -37.05 -32.83 1.31
CA PHE A 101 -37.31 -32.19 2.61
C PHE A 101 -38.49 -31.22 2.53
N SER A 102 -39.13 -31.03 3.68
CA SER A 102 -40.16 -30.00 3.90
C SER A 102 -39.89 -29.34 5.23
N ILE A 103 -39.79 -28.01 5.23
CA ILE A 103 -39.64 -27.20 6.43
C ILE A 103 -40.85 -26.29 6.51
N ASP A 104 -41.68 -26.51 7.53
CA ASP A 104 -42.87 -25.70 7.77
C ASP A 104 -42.58 -24.57 8.74
N SER A 105 -43.45 -23.56 8.73
CA SER A 105 -43.47 -22.48 9.70
C SER A 105 -42.21 -21.60 9.75
N VAL A 106 -41.57 -21.34 8.61
CA VAL A 106 -40.40 -20.47 8.52
C VAL A 106 -40.82 -19.00 8.40
N ASP A 107 -40.26 -18.13 9.24
CA ASP A 107 -40.54 -16.69 9.17
C ASP A 107 -39.92 -16.08 7.90
N PRO A 108 -40.46 -14.94 7.41
CA PRO A 108 -39.85 -14.18 6.33
C PRO A 108 -38.38 -13.83 6.60
N GLY A 109 -37.54 -13.90 5.56
CA GLY A 109 -36.10 -13.66 5.66
C GLY A 109 -35.28 -14.36 4.57
N THR A 110 -33.97 -14.14 4.59
CA THR A 110 -33.02 -14.78 3.66
C THR A 110 -32.21 -15.85 4.39
N TYR A 111 -32.15 -17.05 3.80
CA TYR A 111 -31.65 -18.26 4.43
C TYR A 111 -30.65 -19.02 3.56
N CYS A 112 -29.78 -19.76 4.25
CA CYS A 112 -28.92 -20.81 3.73
C CYS A 112 -29.45 -22.16 4.19
N ILE A 113 -29.61 -23.09 3.26
CA ILE A 113 -29.98 -24.48 3.54
C ILE A 113 -28.84 -25.38 3.08
N GLU A 114 -28.08 -25.91 4.02
CA GLU A 114 -27.10 -26.95 3.76
C GLU A 114 -27.81 -28.30 3.79
N VAL A 115 -27.66 -29.09 2.72
CA VAL A 115 -28.03 -30.51 2.72
C VAL A 115 -26.76 -31.32 2.57
N ASN A 116 -26.46 -32.18 3.55
CA ASN A 116 -25.26 -33.02 3.55
C ASN A 116 -25.56 -34.48 3.92
N ASP A 117 -24.75 -35.39 3.42
CA ASP A 117 -24.90 -36.84 3.64
C ASP A 117 -24.03 -37.37 4.80
N GLY A 118 -23.24 -36.50 5.44
CA GLY A 118 -22.26 -36.88 6.48
C GLY A 118 -21.03 -37.62 5.96
N SER A 119 -20.87 -37.76 4.63
CA SER A 119 -19.76 -38.47 3.97
C SER A 119 -18.85 -37.54 3.16
N GLY A 120 -19.00 -36.22 3.35
CA GLY A 120 -18.26 -35.19 2.61
C GLY A 120 -18.93 -34.77 1.30
N HIS A 121 -20.20 -35.12 1.07
CA HIS A 121 -20.99 -34.57 -0.03
C HIS A 121 -22.08 -33.65 0.51
N ALA A 122 -22.22 -32.48 -0.10
CA ALA A 122 -23.18 -31.48 0.32
C ALA A 122 -23.62 -30.58 -0.84
N VAL A 123 -24.72 -29.87 -0.62
CA VAL A 123 -25.20 -28.79 -1.46
C VAL A 123 -25.68 -27.64 -0.59
N LEU A 124 -25.41 -26.41 -1.03
CA LEU A 124 -25.94 -25.20 -0.43
C LEU A 124 -27.07 -24.66 -1.32
N VAL A 125 -28.27 -24.57 -0.75
CA VAL A 125 -29.41 -23.91 -1.40
C VAL A 125 -29.68 -22.59 -0.69
N ARG A 126 -29.78 -21.49 -1.44
CA ARG A 126 -30.11 -20.16 -0.91
C ARG A 126 -31.55 -19.81 -1.27
N CYS A 127 -32.28 -19.21 -0.34
CA CYS A 127 -33.66 -18.81 -0.58
C CYS A 127 -34.06 -17.59 0.27
N THR A 128 -35.05 -16.86 -0.23
CA THR A 128 -35.72 -15.76 0.48
C THR A 128 -37.20 -16.11 0.62
N ILE A 129 -37.76 -15.89 1.80
CA ILE A 129 -39.19 -16.02 2.09
C ILE A 129 -39.72 -14.62 2.33
N GLU A 130 -40.73 -14.23 1.56
CA GLU A 130 -41.37 -12.92 1.68
C GLU A 130 -42.59 -13.00 2.62
N GLU A 131 -43.00 -11.84 3.15
CA GLU A 131 -44.21 -11.75 3.96
C GLU A 131 -45.45 -12.14 3.13
N GLY A 132 -46.16 -13.19 3.57
CA GLY A 132 -47.34 -13.72 2.88
C GLY A 132 -47.08 -14.92 1.96
N ASP A 133 -45.84 -15.38 1.82
CA ASP A 133 -45.53 -16.63 1.13
C ASP A 133 -46.11 -17.84 1.88
N SER A 134 -46.91 -18.65 1.18
CA SER A 134 -47.51 -19.86 1.76
C SER A 134 -46.65 -21.10 1.56
N THR A 135 -46.00 -21.25 0.39
CA THR A 135 -45.07 -22.36 0.12
C THR A 135 -44.08 -21.97 -0.98
N LEU A 136 -42.79 -22.15 -0.71
CA LEU A 136 -41.66 -22.00 -1.61
C LEU A 136 -41.17 -23.37 -2.07
N HIS A 137 -41.25 -23.62 -3.38
CA HIS A 137 -40.71 -24.82 -4.02
C HIS A 137 -39.35 -24.49 -4.63
N LEU A 138 -38.27 -24.99 -4.02
CA LEU A 138 -36.91 -24.81 -4.50
C LEU A 138 -36.61 -25.80 -5.64
N PRO A 139 -35.79 -25.40 -6.64
CA PRO A 139 -35.38 -26.32 -7.69
C PRO A 139 -34.59 -27.48 -7.09
N SER A 140 -34.76 -28.67 -7.66
CA SER A 140 -33.97 -29.83 -7.25
C SER A 140 -32.48 -29.65 -7.53
N ASP A 141 -31.63 -30.24 -6.69
CA ASP A 141 -30.18 -30.18 -6.84
C ASP A 141 -29.51 -31.50 -6.41
N THR A 142 -28.19 -31.56 -6.52
CA THR A 142 -27.36 -32.74 -6.29
C THR A 142 -26.29 -32.46 -5.24
N LEU A 143 -26.13 -33.37 -4.28
CA LEU A 143 -25.04 -33.33 -3.31
C LEU A 143 -23.73 -33.68 -4.02
N ARG A 144 -22.74 -32.80 -3.91
CA ARG A 144 -21.42 -32.93 -4.55
C ARG A 144 -20.33 -32.94 -3.48
N PRO A 145 -19.12 -33.44 -3.75
CA PRO A 145 -18.03 -33.39 -2.78
C PRO A 145 -17.79 -31.95 -2.30
N THR A 146 -17.56 -31.78 -1.02
CA THR A 146 -17.22 -30.48 -0.42
C THR A 146 -15.85 -29.99 -0.92
N GLY A 147 -15.66 -28.68 -0.81
CA GLY A 147 -14.37 -28.02 -0.97
C GLY A 147 -13.80 -27.57 0.38
N THR A 148 -12.68 -26.87 0.30
CA THR A 148 -11.93 -26.37 1.46
C THR A 148 -11.57 -24.91 1.24
N ILE A 149 -11.65 -24.10 2.28
CA ILE A 149 -11.11 -22.74 2.29
C ILE A 149 -9.81 -22.75 3.10
N THR A 150 -8.77 -22.09 2.58
CA THR A 150 -7.49 -21.90 3.28
C THR A 150 -7.04 -20.45 3.19
N GLY A 151 -6.20 -20.02 4.10
CA GLY A 151 -5.54 -18.72 4.06
C GLY A 151 -4.52 -18.61 5.18
N PHE A 152 -4.02 -17.40 5.40
CA PHE A 152 -3.00 -17.11 6.40
C PHE A 152 -3.38 -15.87 7.22
N PHE A 153 -2.93 -15.82 8.46
CA PHE A 153 -2.85 -14.58 9.23
C PHE A 153 -1.40 -14.07 9.21
N PRO A 154 -1.15 -12.75 9.21
CA PRO A 154 0.20 -12.22 9.28
C PRO A 154 0.88 -12.61 10.61
N PRO A 155 2.20 -12.91 10.61
CA PRO A 155 2.95 -13.18 11.84
C PRO A 155 3.05 -11.96 12.77
N SER A 156 2.73 -10.77 12.27
CA SER A 156 2.81 -9.50 13.00
C SER A 156 1.66 -9.26 13.97
N MET A 157 0.66 -10.15 14.02
CA MET A 157 -0.35 -10.16 15.08
C MET A 157 0.30 -10.69 16.36
N ASP A 158 0.18 -9.97 17.49
CA ASP A 158 0.70 -10.46 18.79
C ASP A 158 0.17 -11.88 19.06
N ASN A 159 1.08 -12.82 19.33
CA ASN A 159 0.82 -14.26 19.50
C ASN A 159 -0.10 -14.61 20.69
N GLN A 160 -0.80 -13.63 21.26
CA GLN A 160 -1.66 -13.78 22.44
C GLN A 160 -3.15 -13.72 22.11
N GLU A 161 -3.52 -13.51 20.84
CA GLU A 161 -4.91 -13.39 20.42
C GLU A 161 -5.34 -14.61 19.59
N ASP A 162 -6.39 -15.30 20.03
CA ASP A 162 -6.95 -16.41 19.25
C ASP A 162 -7.64 -15.88 17.99
N LEU A 163 -7.14 -16.26 16.82
CA LEU A 163 -7.65 -15.83 15.51
C LEU A 163 -8.55 -16.90 14.87
N TYR A 164 -9.70 -16.44 14.37
CA TYR A 164 -10.76 -17.30 13.88
C TYR A 164 -11.29 -16.85 12.52
N ILE A 165 -11.77 -17.82 11.75
CA ILE A 165 -12.47 -17.64 10.48
C ILE A 165 -13.85 -18.29 10.56
N GLN A 166 -14.91 -17.56 10.25
CA GLN A 166 -16.28 -18.05 10.17
C GLN A 166 -16.80 -17.98 8.75
N VAL A 167 -17.68 -18.91 8.39
CA VAL A 167 -18.36 -18.93 7.08
C VAL A 167 -19.82 -18.57 7.28
N TYR A 168 -20.27 -17.45 6.74
CA TYR A 168 -21.65 -17.00 6.90
C TYR A 168 -22.66 -18.00 6.35
N GLY A 169 -23.71 -18.24 7.12
CA GLY A 169 -24.77 -19.19 6.81
C GLY A 169 -24.41 -20.65 7.07
N LEU A 170 -23.20 -20.96 7.54
CA LEU A 170 -22.76 -22.31 7.86
C LEU A 170 -22.25 -22.42 9.31
N GLU A 171 -22.34 -23.62 9.86
CA GLU A 171 -21.76 -23.98 11.15
C GLU A 171 -20.31 -24.43 10.96
N ARG A 172 -19.45 -23.51 10.49
CA ARG A 172 -18.03 -23.78 10.22
C ARG A 172 -17.17 -22.67 10.82
N ILE A 173 -16.10 -23.09 11.49
CA ILE A 173 -15.06 -22.23 12.04
C ILE A 173 -13.69 -22.80 11.67
N GLY A 174 -12.79 -21.95 11.17
CA GLY A 174 -11.36 -22.21 11.07
C GLY A 174 -10.66 -21.52 12.22
N VAL A 175 -9.63 -22.18 12.75
CA VAL A 175 -8.77 -21.64 13.80
C VAL A 175 -7.39 -21.43 13.19
N HIS A 176 -6.73 -20.34 13.59
CA HIS A 176 -5.33 -20.09 13.27
C HIS A 176 -4.43 -21.18 13.85
N ASP A 177 -3.49 -21.64 13.02
CA ASP A 177 -2.45 -22.60 13.38
C ASP A 177 -1.13 -21.85 13.55
N GLU A 178 -0.71 -21.65 14.80
CA GLU A 178 0.53 -20.96 15.17
C GLU A 178 1.80 -21.54 14.53
N LEU A 179 1.80 -22.81 14.10
CA LEU A 179 2.98 -23.42 13.46
C LEU A 179 3.10 -23.06 11.98
N THR A 180 1.96 -22.87 11.31
CA THR A 180 1.92 -22.62 9.86
C THR A 180 1.49 -21.20 9.52
N GLU A 181 1.07 -20.42 10.52
CA GLU A 181 0.35 -19.14 10.39
C GLU A 181 -0.94 -19.25 9.56
N GLY A 182 -1.38 -20.47 9.27
CA GLY A 182 -2.47 -20.77 8.36
C GLY A 182 -3.79 -20.95 9.09
N PHE A 183 -4.86 -21.08 8.30
CA PHE A 183 -6.10 -21.69 8.76
C PHE A 183 -6.68 -22.57 7.66
N THR A 184 -7.51 -23.53 8.05
CA THR A 184 -8.25 -24.39 7.12
C THR A 184 -9.69 -24.52 7.59
N VAL A 185 -10.63 -24.34 6.66
CA VAL A 185 -12.06 -24.63 6.87
C VAL A 185 -12.49 -25.67 5.85
N SER A 186 -12.73 -26.88 6.31
CA SER A 186 -13.15 -28.02 5.50
C SER A 186 -14.67 -28.15 5.41
N ASP A 187 -15.14 -29.09 4.60
CA ASP A 187 -16.55 -29.46 4.48
C ASP A 187 -17.46 -28.30 4.07
N ILE A 188 -16.97 -27.50 3.12
CA ILE A 188 -17.72 -26.37 2.55
C ILE A 188 -18.40 -26.81 1.26
N PRO A 189 -19.74 -26.77 1.14
CA PRO A 189 -20.43 -27.02 -0.11
C PRO A 189 -19.93 -26.09 -1.23
N GLY A 190 -20.11 -26.50 -2.49
CA GLY A 190 -19.84 -25.60 -3.62
C GLY A 190 -20.78 -24.38 -3.58
N GLY A 191 -20.23 -23.17 -3.71
CA GLY A 191 -21.03 -21.94 -3.60
C GLY A 191 -20.17 -20.69 -3.44
N THR A 192 -20.84 -19.55 -3.26
CA THR A 192 -20.22 -18.26 -2.96
C THR A 192 -20.58 -17.87 -1.53
N TYR A 193 -19.60 -17.38 -0.77
CA TYR A 193 -19.70 -17.11 0.67
C TYR A 193 -19.12 -15.75 1.04
N THR A 194 -19.63 -15.20 2.14
CA THR A 194 -18.95 -14.18 2.94
C THR A 194 -18.22 -14.87 4.08
N ILE A 195 -16.95 -14.52 4.27
CA ILE A 195 -16.08 -15.08 5.29
C ILE A 195 -15.79 -13.99 6.32
N ARG A 196 -15.93 -14.29 7.61
CA ARG A 196 -15.66 -13.34 8.70
C ARG A 196 -14.43 -13.77 9.47
N ALA A 197 -13.41 -12.93 9.49
CA ALA A 197 -12.24 -13.07 10.33
C ALA A 197 -12.38 -12.22 11.60
N PHE A 198 -11.99 -12.75 12.75
CA PHE A 198 -12.09 -12.04 14.02
C PHE A 198 -11.16 -12.65 15.07
N THR A 199 -11.02 -11.96 16.20
CA THR A 199 -10.40 -12.45 17.43
C THR A 199 -11.40 -12.37 18.58
N SER A 200 -11.16 -13.10 19.67
CA SER A 200 -11.86 -12.96 20.96
C SER A 200 -11.69 -11.59 21.61
N SER A 201 -10.70 -10.80 21.19
CA SER A 201 -10.43 -9.47 21.72
C SER A 201 -11.32 -8.39 21.10
N ASP A 202 -11.89 -7.54 21.96
CA ASP A 202 -12.70 -6.39 21.56
C ASP A 202 -11.87 -5.25 20.92
N ASN A 203 -10.53 -5.38 20.91
CA ASN A 203 -9.64 -4.37 20.33
C ASN A 203 -9.71 -4.31 18.80
N PHE A 204 -10.10 -5.41 18.16
CA PHE A 204 -10.13 -5.53 16.71
C PHE A 204 -11.55 -5.75 16.21
N LYS A 205 -11.97 -4.93 15.26
CA LYS A 205 -13.23 -5.17 14.55
C LYS A 205 -13.09 -6.41 13.66
N PRO A 206 -14.15 -7.23 13.53
CA PRO A 206 -14.18 -8.31 12.56
C PRO A 206 -14.00 -7.78 11.13
N VAL A 207 -13.33 -8.56 10.30
CA VAL A 207 -13.14 -8.27 8.87
C VAL A 207 -13.94 -9.26 8.05
N GLU A 208 -14.70 -8.75 7.08
CA GLU A 208 -15.51 -9.56 6.16
C GLU A 208 -14.85 -9.62 4.78
N ILE A 209 -14.79 -10.82 4.20
CA ILE A 209 -14.29 -11.10 2.86
C ILE A 209 -15.46 -11.66 2.05
N ASP A 210 -16.02 -10.82 1.19
CA ASP A 210 -17.16 -11.18 0.36
C ASP A 210 -16.78 -11.98 -0.88
N SER A 211 -17.79 -12.62 -1.47
CA SER A 211 -17.69 -13.27 -2.79
C SER A 211 -16.66 -14.40 -2.91
N VAL A 212 -16.31 -15.06 -1.79
CA VAL A 212 -15.41 -16.21 -1.79
C VAL A 212 -16.10 -17.41 -2.45
N THR A 213 -15.58 -17.81 -3.61
CA THR A 213 -16.16 -18.92 -4.39
C THR A 213 -15.44 -20.24 -4.09
N VAL A 214 -16.19 -21.21 -3.59
CA VAL A 214 -15.76 -22.58 -3.33
C VAL A 214 -16.27 -23.50 -4.42
N LYS A 215 -15.37 -24.29 -5.01
CA LYS A 215 -15.71 -25.32 -6.00
C LYS A 215 -15.59 -26.70 -5.38
N SER A 216 -16.44 -27.62 -5.81
CA SER A 216 -16.45 -29.02 -5.35
C SER A 216 -15.07 -29.67 -5.50
N SER A 217 -14.61 -30.36 -4.45
CA SER A 217 -13.28 -31.00 -4.35
C SER A 217 -12.08 -30.06 -4.61
N LYS A 218 -12.23 -28.74 -4.48
CA LYS A 218 -11.14 -27.78 -4.66
C LYS A 218 -10.81 -27.06 -3.35
N VAL A 219 -9.54 -26.67 -3.25
CA VAL A 219 -9.06 -25.74 -2.24
C VAL A 219 -9.18 -24.32 -2.80
N THR A 220 -9.90 -23.46 -2.09
CA THR A 220 -9.99 -22.03 -2.34
C THR A 220 -9.09 -21.32 -1.34
N ASN A 221 -7.94 -20.83 -1.82
CA ASN A 221 -7.05 -20.01 -1.01
C ASN A 221 -7.47 -18.54 -1.09
N ILE A 222 -7.82 -17.93 0.05
CA ILE A 222 -8.24 -16.53 0.14
C ILE A 222 -7.10 -15.55 0.45
N GLY A 223 -5.86 -16.04 0.50
CA GLY A 223 -4.67 -15.26 0.77
C GLY A 223 -4.49 -14.95 2.25
N THR A 224 -3.83 -13.82 2.52
CA THR A 224 -3.62 -13.33 3.87
C THR A 224 -4.77 -12.45 4.32
N VAL A 225 -5.21 -12.66 5.56
CA VAL A 225 -6.22 -11.86 6.25
C VAL A 225 -5.53 -11.03 7.32
N ASP A 226 -5.21 -9.77 7.01
CA ASP A 226 -4.50 -8.86 7.91
C ASP A 226 -5.48 -8.14 8.84
N LEU A 227 -5.91 -8.86 9.89
CA LEU A 227 -6.94 -8.38 10.81
C LEU A 227 -6.52 -7.07 11.50
N TYR A 228 -5.26 -6.89 11.85
CA TYR A 228 -4.78 -5.66 12.51
C TYR A 228 -5.02 -4.43 11.65
N HIS A 229 -4.46 -4.40 10.44
CA HIS A 229 -4.58 -3.23 9.58
C HIS A 229 -6.01 -3.08 9.05
N GLN A 230 -6.65 -4.17 8.62
CA GLN A 230 -7.98 -4.12 8.02
C GLN A 230 -9.11 -3.74 9.02
N SER A 231 -8.89 -3.94 10.32
CA SER A 231 -9.88 -3.55 11.33
C SER A 231 -9.69 -2.14 11.88
N SER A 232 -8.48 -1.59 11.75
CA SER A 232 -8.10 -0.29 12.32
C SER A 232 -8.02 0.84 11.29
N TRP A 233 -7.86 0.53 10.00
CA TRP A 233 -7.86 1.49 8.91
C TRP A 233 -9.13 1.38 8.06
N ASP A 234 -9.80 2.52 7.83
CA ASP A 234 -11.05 2.58 7.08
C ASP A 234 -10.87 2.32 5.57
N HIS A 235 -9.64 2.48 5.06
CA HIS A 235 -9.34 2.36 3.65
C HIS A 235 -8.06 1.55 3.39
N SER A 236 -8.06 0.82 2.28
CA SER A 236 -6.87 0.14 1.77
C SER A 236 -6.85 0.07 0.25
N ARG A 237 -5.66 -0.08 -0.33
CA ARG A 237 -5.46 -0.23 -1.77
C ARG A 237 -4.25 -1.10 -2.07
N LYS A 238 -4.39 -1.96 -3.08
CA LYS A 238 -3.24 -2.68 -3.64
C LYS A 238 -2.49 -1.79 -4.61
N LEU A 239 -1.17 -1.73 -4.45
CA LEU A 239 -0.24 -1.02 -5.32
C LEU A 239 0.59 -2.06 -6.07
N PHE A 240 0.31 -2.25 -7.36
CA PHE A 240 0.98 -3.29 -8.15
C PHE A 240 2.33 -2.80 -8.64
N LEU A 241 3.32 -3.69 -8.62
CA LEU A 241 4.65 -3.44 -9.19
C LEU A 241 4.76 -4.14 -10.54
N ASN A 242 4.92 -3.38 -11.62
CA ASN A 242 5.08 -3.90 -12.96
C ASN A 242 6.54 -3.77 -13.44
N THR A 243 7.29 -4.85 -13.31
CA THR A 243 8.66 -4.99 -13.82
C THR A 243 8.74 -5.72 -15.16
N SER A 244 7.61 -6.13 -15.73
CA SER A 244 7.55 -6.76 -17.05
C SER A 244 7.98 -5.79 -18.17
N ALA A 245 8.11 -6.31 -19.39
CA ALA A 245 8.49 -5.51 -20.57
C ALA A 245 7.55 -4.32 -20.85
N ASP A 246 6.28 -4.40 -20.45
CA ASP A 246 5.29 -3.33 -20.61
C ASP A 246 5.33 -2.29 -19.47
N GLY A 247 6.13 -2.54 -18.42
CA GLY A 247 6.35 -1.65 -17.27
C GLY A 247 7.80 -1.19 -17.16
N ALA A 248 8.43 -1.39 -15.99
CA ALA A 248 9.82 -1.01 -15.76
C ALA A 248 10.84 -1.80 -16.63
N GLY A 249 10.47 -2.98 -17.13
CA GLY A 249 11.33 -3.82 -17.97
C GLY A 249 12.60 -4.27 -17.25
N VAL A 250 12.46 -4.79 -16.03
CA VAL A 250 13.56 -5.23 -15.16
C VAL A 250 13.54 -6.75 -15.11
N ALA A 251 14.67 -7.39 -15.42
CA ALA A 251 14.71 -8.82 -15.68
C ALA A 251 14.97 -9.64 -14.41
N ALA A 252 15.88 -9.17 -13.55
CA ALA A 252 16.24 -9.84 -12.32
C ALA A 252 15.52 -9.25 -11.10
N ASP A 253 15.47 -10.04 -10.03
CA ASP A 253 14.96 -9.57 -8.74
C ASP A 253 15.90 -8.49 -8.16
N VAL A 254 15.30 -7.46 -7.56
CA VAL A 254 16.01 -6.35 -6.92
C VAL A 254 15.66 -6.33 -5.44
N VAL A 255 16.64 -6.48 -4.56
CA VAL A 255 16.43 -6.65 -3.11
C VAL A 255 16.67 -5.37 -2.32
N ASN A 256 15.89 -5.13 -1.27
CA ASN A 256 15.99 -3.95 -0.37
C ASN A 256 15.90 -2.61 -1.12
N PHE A 257 14.90 -2.49 -1.99
CA PHE A 257 14.71 -1.35 -2.89
C PHE A 257 13.67 -0.35 -2.33
N PRO A 258 14.01 0.95 -2.21
CA PRO A 258 13.05 2.00 -1.91
C PRO A 258 12.19 2.31 -3.15
N VAL A 259 10.94 1.84 -3.15
CA VAL A 259 9.94 2.15 -4.18
C VAL A 259 9.32 3.51 -3.88
N LEU A 260 9.39 4.43 -4.82
CA LEU A 260 8.62 5.68 -4.79
C LEU A 260 7.17 5.41 -5.15
N ILE A 261 6.26 5.89 -4.30
CA ILE A 261 4.82 5.90 -4.52
C ILE A 261 4.39 7.37 -4.60
N ARG A 262 3.69 7.71 -5.69
CA ARG A 262 3.13 9.04 -5.90
C ARG A 262 1.62 9.02 -5.72
N LEU A 263 1.15 9.74 -4.72
CA LEU A 263 -0.27 10.00 -4.53
C LEU A 263 -0.62 11.33 -5.20
N ARG A 264 -1.71 11.33 -5.95
CA ARG A 264 -2.21 12.43 -6.77
C ARG A 264 -3.73 12.47 -6.68
N GLN A 265 -4.33 13.61 -6.99
CA GLN A 265 -5.79 13.78 -6.93
C GLN A 265 -6.60 12.71 -7.68
N ASP A 266 -6.06 12.17 -8.78
CA ASP A 266 -6.70 11.16 -9.61
C ASP A 266 -6.59 9.74 -9.06
N ASN A 267 -5.64 9.48 -8.15
CA ASN A 267 -5.42 8.15 -7.56
C ASN A 267 -5.62 8.09 -6.04
N PHE A 268 -5.80 9.22 -5.37
CA PHE A 268 -5.92 9.29 -3.91
C PHE A 268 -6.79 10.46 -3.43
N ASP A 269 -7.65 10.21 -2.45
CA ASP A 269 -8.46 11.23 -1.80
C ASP A 269 -7.79 11.72 -0.52
N PHE A 270 -7.09 12.86 -0.62
CA PHE A 270 -6.38 13.48 0.49
C PHE A 270 -7.26 13.91 1.67
N SER A 271 -8.59 13.93 1.52
CA SER A 271 -9.50 14.22 2.63
C SER A 271 -9.71 13.03 3.57
N GLN A 272 -9.31 11.83 3.16
CA GLN A 272 -9.47 10.59 3.92
C GLN A 272 -8.27 10.26 4.81
N ALA A 273 -7.16 10.99 4.68
CA ALA A 273 -5.94 10.77 5.47
C ALA A 273 -5.71 11.91 6.47
N LYS A 274 -4.87 11.65 7.47
CA LYS A 274 -4.43 12.66 8.42
C LYS A 274 -3.60 13.76 7.74
N ALA A 275 -3.41 14.86 8.46
CA ALA A 275 -2.41 15.86 8.08
C ALA A 275 -1.05 15.16 7.89
N ASP A 276 -0.29 15.63 6.90
CA ASP A 276 1.03 15.12 6.57
C ASP A 276 1.11 13.60 6.26
N GLY A 277 -0.03 12.94 6.03
CA GLY A 277 -0.10 11.51 5.70
C GLY A 277 0.27 10.57 6.85
N GLU A 278 0.25 11.04 8.10
CA GLU A 278 0.77 10.30 9.27
C GLU A 278 0.14 8.91 9.47
N ASP A 279 -1.10 8.71 9.02
CA ASP A 279 -1.81 7.44 9.13
C ASP A 279 -1.54 6.46 8.00
N LEU A 280 -0.66 6.78 7.03
CA LEU A 280 -0.29 5.82 6.00
C LEU A 280 0.42 4.60 6.60
N ARG A 281 0.02 3.40 6.18
CA ARG A 281 0.75 2.14 6.42
C ARG A 281 0.93 1.36 5.14
N PHE A 282 2.04 0.65 5.05
CA PHE A 282 2.35 -0.21 3.92
C PHE A 282 2.70 -1.60 4.40
N THR A 283 2.16 -2.61 3.75
CA THR A 283 2.48 -4.01 4.00
C THR A 283 2.76 -4.76 2.71
N LYS A 284 3.46 -5.89 2.83
CA LYS A 284 3.52 -6.89 1.78
C LYS A 284 2.17 -7.59 1.61
N SER A 285 2.01 -8.40 0.58
CA SER A 285 0.82 -9.23 0.39
C SER A 285 0.55 -10.22 1.54
N ASN A 286 1.55 -10.53 2.38
CA ASN A 286 1.43 -11.38 3.56
C ASN A 286 1.21 -10.59 4.87
N GLY A 287 0.97 -9.28 4.81
CA GLY A 287 0.72 -8.42 5.97
C GLY A 287 1.97 -7.94 6.71
N ASP A 288 3.17 -8.40 6.33
CA ASP A 288 4.41 -7.90 6.94
C ASP A 288 4.54 -6.39 6.68
N PRO A 289 4.82 -5.58 7.73
CA PRO A 289 4.95 -4.14 7.59
C PRO A 289 6.18 -3.77 6.77
N LEU A 290 6.06 -2.69 6.00
CA LEU A 290 7.12 -2.11 5.19
C LEU A 290 7.43 -0.69 5.69
N PRO A 291 8.69 -0.38 6.04
CA PRO A 291 9.08 0.97 6.41
C PRO A 291 8.78 1.95 5.28
N CYS A 292 8.36 3.17 5.65
CA CYS A 292 8.11 4.23 4.70
C CYS A 292 8.72 5.56 5.15
N GLU A 293 8.99 6.43 4.20
CA GLU A 293 9.34 7.83 4.41
C GLU A 293 8.40 8.68 3.57
N ILE A 294 7.68 9.59 4.21
CA ILE A 294 6.90 10.63 3.56
C ILE A 294 7.84 11.80 3.30
N GLU A 295 8.35 11.89 2.07
CA GLU A 295 9.24 12.97 1.64
C GLU A 295 8.47 14.29 1.48
N GLY A 296 7.27 14.19 0.90
CA GLY A 296 6.39 15.32 0.62
C GLY A 296 4.93 14.97 0.80
N TRP A 297 4.18 15.86 1.44
CA TRP A 297 2.73 15.77 1.55
C TRP A 297 2.09 17.15 1.40
N ASN A 298 1.26 17.33 0.38
CA ASN A 298 0.54 18.57 0.15
C ASN A 298 -0.93 18.29 -0.18
N SER A 299 -1.80 18.42 0.82
CA SER A 299 -3.24 18.23 0.66
C SER A 299 -3.92 19.36 -0.14
N VAL A 300 -3.26 20.50 -0.33
CA VAL A 300 -3.77 21.64 -1.11
C VAL A 300 -3.54 21.39 -2.61
N THR A 301 -2.32 21.04 -3.01
CA THR A 301 -2.03 20.66 -4.41
C THR A 301 -2.42 19.22 -4.73
N ARG A 302 -2.73 18.42 -3.69
CA ARG A 302 -3.12 17.01 -3.76
C ARG A 302 -2.02 16.16 -4.38
N GLU A 303 -0.82 16.33 -3.84
CA GLU A 303 0.40 15.66 -4.27
C GLU A 303 1.16 15.16 -3.03
N ALA A 304 1.64 13.92 -3.09
CA ALA A 304 2.57 13.38 -2.09
C ALA A 304 3.56 12.40 -2.73
N GLU A 305 4.75 12.35 -2.13
CA GLU A 305 5.87 11.48 -2.49
C GLU A 305 6.23 10.65 -1.26
N ILE A 306 6.10 9.32 -1.39
CA ILE A 306 6.35 8.37 -0.30
C ILE A 306 7.32 7.31 -0.79
N TRP A 307 8.42 7.12 -0.07
CA TRP A 307 9.33 6.00 -0.29
C TRP A 307 8.92 4.83 0.59
N VAL A 308 8.84 3.64 0.02
CA VAL A 308 8.55 2.40 0.77
C VAL A 308 9.63 1.39 0.49
N LYS A 309 10.27 0.88 1.56
CA LYS A 309 11.31 -0.14 1.42
C LYS A 309 10.68 -1.49 1.14
N VAL A 310 10.97 -2.04 -0.04
CA VAL A 310 10.54 -3.37 -0.45
C VAL A 310 11.73 -4.32 -0.42
N ASP A 311 11.62 -5.41 0.33
CA ASP A 311 12.67 -6.40 0.52
C ASP A 311 13.06 -7.11 -0.79
N THR A 312 12.10 -7.37 -1.67
CA THR A 312 12.36 -7.91 -3.01
C THR A 312 11.31 -7.42 -4.00
N VAL A 313 11.75 -6.68 -5.02
CA VAL A 313 10.97 -6.37 -6.22
C VAL A 313 11.28 -7.45 -7.25
N TYR A 314 10.29 -8.28 -7.57
CA TYR A 314 10.49 -9.42 -8.46
C TYR A 314 10.68 -8.97 -9.91
N GLY A 315 11.67 -9.55 -10.60
CA GLY A 315 11.93 -9.31 -12.01
C GLY A 315 10.86 -9.90 -12.92
N ASN A 316 10.59 -9.23 -14.05
CA ASN A 316 9.63 -9.63 -15.07
C ASN A 316 8.25 -10.06 -14.52
N ASN A 317 7.74 -9.27 -13.56
CA ASN A 317 6.54 -9.55 -12.81
C ASN A 317 5.49 -8.44 -13.03
N LYS A 318 4.21 -8.78 -12.94
CA LYS A 318 3.08 -7.83 -12.99
C LYS A 318 1.97 -8.13 -11.99
N SER A 319 2.16 -9.14 -11.14
CA SER A 319 1.20 -9.60 -10.14
C SER A 319 1.63 -9.27 -8.72
N GLN A 320 2.90 -8.93 -8.48
CA GLN A 320 3.38 -8.45 -7.19
C GLN A 320 2.64 -7.15 -6.83
N PHE A 321 2.21 -7.05 -5.58
CA PHE A 321 1.63 -5.83 -5.04
C PHE A 321 2.03 -5.63 -3.57
N LEU A 322 2.00 -4.37 -3.16
CA LEU A 322 1.99 -3.95 -1.77
C LEU A 322 0.55 -3.57 -1.38
N VAL A 323 0.24 -3.52 -0.10
CA VAL A 323 -1.03 -2.97 0.38
C VAL A 323 -0.76 -1.68 1.13
N MET A 324 -1.41 -0.61 0.72
CA MET A 324 -1.42 0.67 1.41
C MET A 324 -2.71 0.78 2.23
N TYR A 325 -2.63 1.28 3.46
CA TYR A 325 -3.75 1.56 4.35
C TYR A 325 -3.75 3.04 4.77
N TRP A 326 -4.94 3.64 4.91
CA TRP A 326 -5.14 5.02 5.41
C TRP A 326 -6.55 5.17 6.02
N GLY A 327 -6.85 6.30 6.64
CA GLY A 327 -8.11 6.56 7.33
C GLY A 327 -8.14 6.09 8.78
N ASN A 328 -7.00 6.07 9.47
CA ASN A 328 -6.94 5.79 10.91
C ASN A 328 -6.58 7.07 11.69
N PRO A 329 -7.56 7.76 12.30
CA PRO A 329 -7.30 9.03 12.99
C PRO A 329 -6.43 8.88 14.25
N GLU A 330 -6.37 7.67 14.82
CA GLU A 330 -5.60 7.38 16.04
C GLU A 330 -4.17 6.88 15.73
N ALA A 331 -3.83 6.65 14.46
CA ALA A 331 -2.52 6.16 14.07
C ALA A 331 -1.42 7.23 14.29
N PRO A 332 -0.28 6.87 14.93
CA PRO A 332 0.89 7.75 15.02
C PRO A 332 1.58 7.87 13.65
N GLY A 333 2.37 8.93 13.43
CA GLY A 333 3.24 9.01 12.26
C GLY A 333 4.38 7.99 12.30
N GLU A 334 4.65 7.32 11.18
CA GLU A 334 5.70 6.28 11.04
C GLU A 334 6.68 6.56 9.88
N SER A 335 6.78 7.81 9.44
CA SER A 335 7.79 8.22 8.46
C SER A 335 9.21 8.11 9.04
N ASP A 336 10.03 7.22 8.46
CA ASP A 336 11.40 6.93 8.87
C ASP A 336 12.30 6.68 7.65
N GLY A 337 12.97 7.73 7.19
CA GLY A 337 13.96 7.64 6.11
C GLY A 337 15.17 6.77 6.44
N GLY A 338 15.54 6.64 7.72
CA GLY A 338 16.66 5.82 8.15
C GLY A 338 16.38 4.33 7.98
N ALA A 339 15.13 3.93 8.22
CA ALA A 339 14.66 2.57 7.97
C ALA A 339 14.50 2.26 6.46
N VAL A 340 14.09 3.26 5.66
CA VAL A 340 13.94 3.11 4.21
C VAL A 340 15.29 3.06 3.48
N PHE A 341 16.16 4.02 3.77
CA PHE A 341 17.49 4.18 3.22
C PHE A 341 18.55 3.64 4.19
N ASP A 342 18.41 2.37 4.54
CA ASP A 342 19.21 1.72 5.57
C ASP A 342 20.68 1.58 5.15
N THR A 343 21.58 1.95 6.06
CA THR A 343 23.03 1.80 5.89
C THR A 343 23.48 0.34 5.75
N ALA A 344 22.72 -0.61 6.33
CA ALA A 344 22.95 -2.04 6.15
C ALA A 344 22.67 -2.51 4.71
N ASP A 345 21.80 -1.79 3.98
CA ASP A 345 21.50 -2.00 2.57
C ASP A 345 22.38 -1.13 1.65
N ALA A 346 23.55 -0.77 2.17
CA ALA A 346 24.61 -0.01 1.53
C ALA A 346 24.32 1.47 1.27
N PHE A 347 23.18 2.04 1.68
CA PHE A 347 22.96 3.50 1.55
C PHE A 347 23.89 4.27 2.49
N GLN A 348 24.79 5.10 1.96
CA GLN A 348 25.73 5.90 2.76
C GLN A 348 25.35 7.39 2.85
N GLY A 349 24.47 7.85 1.99
CA GLY A 349 23.87 9.18 2.06
C GLY A 349 22.78 9.33 1.02
N VAL A 350 21.66 9.94 1.41
CA VAL A 350 20.49 10.20 0.57
C VAL A 350 19.98 11.60 0.87
N TRP A 351 20.02 12.49 -0.13
CA TRP A 351 19.56 13.87 0.01
C TRP A 351 18.49 14.17 -1.04
N HIS A 352 17.25 14.34 -0.58
CA HIS A 352 16.08 14.71 -1.40
C HIS A 352 16.14 16.14 -1.93
N LEU A 353 16.87 17.04 -1.24
CA LEU A 353 17.10 18.43 -1.68
C LEU A 353 15.85 19.34 -1.81
N SER A 354 14.72 18.97 -1.21
CA SER A 354 13.44 19.69 -1.28
C SER A 354 13.36 21.06 -0.60
N GLY A 355 14.33 21.41 0.27
CA GLY A 355 14.35 22.72 0.94
C GLY A 355 14.75 23.88 0.03
N LYS A 356 14.56 25.11 0.49
CA LYS A 356 14.91 26.36 -0.23
C LYS A 356 16.08 27.11 0.41
N GLY A 357 16.75 27.94 -0.39
CA GLY A 357 17.74 28.90 0.10
C GLY A 357 18.82 28.29 0.99
N LYS A 358 18.83 28.70 2.26
CA LYS A 358 19.80 28.26 3.29
C LYS A 358 19.31 27.14 4.19
N GLU A 359 18.16 26.55 3.91
CA GLU A 359 17.67 25.39 4.65
C GLU A 359 18.66 24.22 4.55
N VAL A 360 18.80 23.47 5.64
CA VAL A 360 19.67 22.30 5.72
C VAL A 360 19.23 21.27 4.67
N ALA A 361 20.19 20.66 3.98
CA ALA A 361 19.91 19.48 3.16
C ALA A 361 19.97 18.24 4.07
N SER A 362 18.80 17.77 4.52
CA SER A 362 18.72 16.58 5.36
C SER A 362 19.25 15.34 4.63
N ASP A 363 19.92 14.47 5.38
CA ASP A 363 20.35 13.14 4.92
C ASP A 363 19.34 12.18 5.52
N ALA A 364 18.62 11.45 4.67
CA ALA A 364 17.57 10.52 5.09
C ALA A 364 18.15 9.27 5.75
N THR A 365 19.43 8.95 5.54
CA THR A 365 20.07 7.79 6.18
C THR A 365 20.37 8.03 7.66
N MET A 366 20.58 6.95 8.40
CA MET A 366 21.04 6.98 9.81
C MET A 366 22.44 7.59 10.00
N ASN A 367 23.19 7.87 8.92
CA ASN A 367 24.47 8.56 9.01
C ASN A 367 24.31 10.05 9.34
N HIS A 368 23.17 10.66 9.00
CA HIS A 368 22.85 12.06 9.24
C HIS A 368 23.94 13.03 8.75
N TYR A 369 24.52 12.78 7.57
CA TYR A 369 25.46 13.69 6.91
C TYR A 369 24.75 14.91 6.31
N HIS A 370 24.08 15.69 7.16
CA HIS A 370 23.30 16.86 6.78
C HIS A 370 24.16 17.92 6.08
N GLY A 371 23.68 18.43 4.94
CA GLY A 371 24.36 19.43 4.13
C GLY A 371 24.05 20.86 4.56
N THR A 372 25.09 21.72 4.52
CA THR A 372 25.01 23.16 4.78
C THR A 372 25.18 23.94 3.47
N PRO A 373 24.13 24.65 2.97
CA PRO A 373 24.24 25.45 1.74
C PRO A 373 25.18 26.65 1.88
N GLN A 374 26.04 26.84 0.88
CA GLN A 374 27.04 27.90 0.75
C GLN A 374 26.68 28.88 -0.38
N GLY A 375 27.29 30.08 -0.38
CA GLY A 375 27.08 31.09 -1.43
C GLY A 375 25.67 31.68 -1.52
N ASN A 376 25.25 32.15 -2.69
CA ASN A 376 23.90 32.65 -2.93
C ASN A 376 23.03 31.49 -3.43
N SER A 377 22.24 30.91 -2.54
CA SER A 377 21.27 29.86 -2.87
C SER A 377 19.93 30.51 -3.19
N GLU A 378 19.21 30.01 -4.21
CA GLU A 378 17.89 30.51 -4.56
C GLU A 378 16.90 30.29 -3.41
N ASP A 379 16.25 31.35 -2.96
CA ASP A 379 15.29 31.33 -1.85
C ASP A 379 13.85 31.16 -2.34
N ALA A 380 13.66 30.23 -3.28
CA ALA A 380 12.38 29.84 -3.82
C ALA A 380 12.31 28.31 -3.93
N PRO A 381 11.12 27.69 -3.80
CA PRO A 381 10.93 26.28 -4.12
C PRO A 381 11.26 26.02 -5.58
N VAL A 382 11.98 24.94 -5.85
CA VAL A 382 12.33 24.48 -7.19
C VAL A 382 11.67 23.11 -7.35
N ALA A 383 10.88 22.92 -8.41
CA ALA A 383 10.28 21.62 -8.68
C ALA A 383 11.37 20.61 -9.06
N GLY A 384 11.37 19.46 -8.39
CA GLY A 384 12.24 18.32 -8.69
C GLY A 384 11.60 17.34 -9.67
N VAL A 385 12.30 16.23 -9.89
CA VAL A 385 11.72 15.01 -10.47
C VAL A 385 10.92 14.27 -9.39
N ILE A 386 11.36 14.40 -8.14
CA ILE A 386 10.71 13.87 -6.96
C ILE A 386 10.58 15.05 -6.00
N GLY A 387 9.34 15.40 -5.66
CA GLY A 387 9.07 16.56 -4.80
C GLY A 387 9.77 17.85 -5.27
N GLY A 388 10.66 18.37 -4.42
CA GLY A 388 11.42 19.60 -4.66
C GLY A 388 12.91 19.33 -4.86
N ALA A 389 13.58 20.23 -5.58
CA ALA A 389 15.02 20.17 -5.85
C ALA A 389 15.76 21.40 -5.28
N ARG A 390 17.09 21.41 -5.40
CA ARG A 390 17.92 22.60 -5.12
C ARG A 390 18.43 23.24 -6.40
N ALA A 391 18.32 24.57 -6.53
CA ALA A 391 18.93 25.35 -7.60
C ALA A 391 20.34 25.88 -7.24
N PHE A 392 21.19 25.96 -8.25
CA PHE A 392 22.58 26.39 -8.20
C PHE A 392 22.85 27.44 -9.30
N ASP A 393 23.48 28.56 -8.93
CA ASP A 393 23.58 29.76 -9.77
C ASP A 393 24.75 29.77 -10.78
N GLY A 394 25.58 28.73 -10.78
CA GLY A 394 26.78 28.64 -11.60
C GLY A 394 27.93 29.56 -11.20
N LYS A 395 27.88 30.20 -10.03
CA LYS A 395 28.81 31.25 -9.59
C LYS A 395 29.27 31.14 -8.14
N THR A 396 28.39 30.77 -7.22
CA THR A 396 28.66 30.76 -5.78
C THR A 396 27.92 29.66 -5.02
N SER A 397 26.78 29.17 -5.50
CA SER A 397 25.95 28.21 -4.75
C SER A 397 26.57 26.81 -4.78
N TYR A 398 26.66 26.16 -3.62
CA TYR A 398 26.93 24.73 -3.46
C TYR A 398 26.51 24.28 -2.07
N ILE A 399 26.53 22.98 -1.77
CA ILE A 399 26.23 22.42 -0.46
C ILE A 399 27.45 21.62 0.00
N THR A 400 27.85 21.81 1.26
CA THR A 400 28.88 21.00 1.91
C THR A 400 28.26 20.11 2.95
N MET A 401 28.61 18.82 2.98
CA MET A 401 28.26 17.92 4.08
C MET A 401 29.44 17.87 5.04
N PRO A 402 29.45 18.70 6.11
CA PRO A 402 30.59 18.77 7.02
C PRO A 402 30.89 17.42 7.67
N ASN A 403 32.14 17.24 8.10
CA ASN A 403 32.63 16.04 8.81
C ASN A 403 32.57 14.74 8.01
N THR A 404 32.48 14.81 6.68
CA THR A 404 32.46 13.64 5.80
C THR A 404 33.83 13.29 5.20
N ALA A 405 34.87 14.08 5.50
CA ALA A 405 36.24 13.81 5.05
C ALA A 405 36.70 12.38 5.41
N GLN A 406 36.45 11.95 6.65
CA GLN A 406 36.85 10.65 7.18
C GLN A 406 35.63 9.81 7.60
N SER A 407 34.60 9.76 6.74
CA SER A 407 33.35 9.05 7.00
C SER A 407 33.16 7.85 6.06
N SER A 408 32.01 7.19 6.13
CA SER A 408 31.64 6.08 5.21
C SER A 408 31.48 6.51 3.75
N LEU A 409 31.52 7.81 3.46
CA LEU A 409 31.62 8.33 2.09
C LEU A 409 33.07 8.30 1.58
N ASN A 410 34.08 8.11 2.44
CA ASN A 410 35.48 8.08 2.03
C ASN A 410 35.90 6.71 1.48
N PHE A 411 35.63 6.50 0.21
CA PHE A 411 36.00 5.27 -0.49
C PHE A 411 37.49 5.24 -0.90
N PRO A 412 38.18 4.10 -0.72
CA PRO A 412 39.48 3.85 -1.35
C PRO A 412 39.36 3.70 -2.88
N GLU A 413 40.50 3.77 -3.57
CA GLU A 413 40.59 3.82 -5.05
C GLU A 413 40.06 2.57 -5.77
N ASP A 414 40.07 1.44 -5.08
CA ASP A 414 39.62 0.13 -5.52
C ASP A 414 38.34 -0.33 -4.81
N ALA A 415 37.57 0.61 -4.26
CA ALA A 415 36.30 0.32 -3.60
C ALA A 415 35.19 -0.14 -4.56
N HIS A 416 34.11 -0.63 -3.98
CA HIS A 416 32.83 -0.81 -4.67
C HIS A 416 31.85 0.24 -4.16
N TYR A 417 31.37 1.12 -5.04
CA TYR A 417 30.39 2.14 -4.67
C TYR A 417 29.62 2.63 -5.89
N SER A 418 28.49 3.30 -5.64
CA SER A 418 27.71 3.98 -6.67
C SER A 418 27.32 5.38 -6.20
N ILE A 419 27.25 6.32 -7.12
CA ILE A 419 26.74 7.67 -6.89
C ILE A 419 25.71 7.99 -7.98
N SER A 420 24.55 8.50 -7.60
CA SER A 420 23.50 8.88 -8.54
C SER A 420 22.87 10.23 -8.20
N SER A 421 22.29 10.89 -9.21
CA SER A 421 21.51 12.11 -9.04
C SER A 421 20.65 12.41 -10.26
N TRP A 422 19.50 13.05 -10.04
CA TRP A 422 18.78 13.77 -11.08
C TRP A 422 19.38 15.16 -11.26
N VAL A 423 19.65 15.55 -12.51
CA VAL A 423 20.35 16.79 -12.84
C VAL A 423 19.65 17.52 -13.97
N PHE A 424 19.43 18.82 -13.79
CA PHE A 424 18.88 19.72 -14.79
C PHE A 424 19.88 20.84 -15.04
N ALA A 425 20.53 20.84 -16.21
CA ALA A 425 21.44 21.93 -16.58
C ALA A 425 20.65 23.11 -17.18
N GLU A 426 20.76 24.31 -16.58
CA GLU A 426 20.12 25.51 -17.13
C GLU A 426 20.82 25.97 -18.42
N ARG A 427 22.13 25.70 -18.52
CA ARG A 427 22.94 26.04 -19.69
C ARG A 427 24.07 25.04 -19.88
N ILE A 428 24.26 24.65 -21.14
CA ILE A 428 25.49 23.99 -21.59
C ILE A 428 26.52 25.07 -21.91
N ASP A 429 27.64 25.10 -21.19
CA ASP A 429 28.76 26.00 -21.45
C ASP A 429 30.10 25.25 -21.54
N SER A 430 31.20 26.01 -21.64
CA SER A 430 32.54 25.45 -21.84
C SER A 430 33.31 25.24 -20.53
N LEU A 431 32.64 25.26 -19.38
CA LEU A 431 33.28 25.14 -18.06
C LEU A 431 33.03 23.74 -17.47
N TYR A 432 33.92 23.35 -16.55
CA TYR A 432 33.67 22.20 -15.69
C TYR A 432 32.67 22.58 -14.61
N ARG A 433 31.67 21.74 -14.40
CA ARG A 433 30.57 21.95 -13.47
C ARG A 433 30.41 20.69 -12.64
N ALA A 434 30.82 20.72 -11.37
CA ALA A 434 30.74 19.56 -10.49
C ALA A 434 29.30 19.39 -9.98
N ILE A 435 28.82 18.14 -9.94
CA ILE A 435 27.44 17.81 -9.57
C ILE A 435 27.42 17.32 -8.13
N ALA A 436 28.11 16.22 -7.82
CA ALA A 436 28.20 15.67 -6.47
C ALA A 436 29.46 14.80 -6.32
N GLY A 437 30.13 14.82 -5.16
CA GLY A 437 31.31 13.99 -4.91
C GLY A 437 32.21 14.48 -3.77
N LYS A 438 33.37 13.84 -3.58
CA LYS A 438 34.38 14.17 -2.54
C LYS A 438 35.60 14.90 -3.11
N GLY A 439 35.36 16.04 -3.75
CA GLY A 439 36.46 16.86 -4.30
C GLY A 439 37.02 16.31 -5.62
N HIS A 440 37.94 17.07 -6.22
CA HIS A 440 38.44 16.82 -7.58
C HIS A 440 39.50 15.72 -7.63
N GLU A 441 40.20 15.42 -6.54
CA GLU A 441 41.25 14.42 -6.43
C GLU A 441 40.74 13.17 -5.67
N GLN A 442 39.45 12.85 -5.85
CA GLN A 442 38.77 11.65 -5.36
C GLN A 442 37.71 11.21 -6.39
N TYR A 443 36.44 11.01 -6.00
CA TYR A 443 35.35 10.66 -6.93
C TYR A 443 34.29 11.75 -7.03
N TYR A 444 33.67 11.87 -8.20
CA TYR A 444 32.57 12.80 -8.43
C TYR A 444 31.80 12.54 -9.72
N LEU A 445 30.57 13.03 -9.76
CA LEU A 445 29.83 13.31 -10.99
C LEU A 445 30.11 14.74 -11.45
N GLN A 446 30.32 14.94 -12.75
CA GLN A 446 30.45 16.28 -13.31
C GLN A 446 29.85 16.41 -14.70
N PHE A 447 29.77 17.66 -15.12
CA PHE A 447 29.59 18.09 -16.49
C PHE A 447 30.89 18.77 -16.96
N LYS A 448 31.37 18.44 -18.16
CA LYS A 448 32.48 19.15 -18.81
C LYS A 448 32.18 19.43 -20.27
N CYS A 449 33.03 20.23 -20.91
CA CYS A 449 33.02 20.45 -22.35
C CYS A 449 34.44 20.41 -22.90
N ILE A 450 34.91 19.22 -23.27
CA ILE A 450 36.26 19.00 -23.78
C ILE A 450 36.25 18.02 -24.95
N LYS A 451 36.99 18.39 -26.00
CA LYS A 451 37.02 17.81 -27.36
C LYS A 451 35.80 18.22 -28.21
N ASN A 452 36.09 18.73 -29.40
CA ASN A 452 35.11 19.03 -30.46
C ASN A 452 33.96 19.99 -30.11
N LYS A 453 34.05 20.74 -29.00
CA LYS A 453 32.98 21.60 -28.47
C LYS A 453 31.70 20.84 -28.08
N ARG A 454 31.83 19.55 -27.74
CA ARG A 454 30.73 18.73 -27.23
C ARG A 454 30.81 18.72 -25.70
N ALA A 455 29.69 19.02 -25.06
CA ALA A 455 29.56 18.80 -23.63
C ALA A 455 29.29 17.33 -23.34
N THR A 456 29.78 16.84 -22.21
CA THR A 456 29.58 15.47 -21.76
C THR A 456 29.25 15.42 -20.27
N TRP A 457 28.40 14.46 -19.91
CA TRP A 457 28.22 14.03 -18.53
C TRP A 457 29.31 13.02 -18.18
N GLU A 458 29.81 13.09 -16.97
CA GLU A 458 30.91 12.22 -16.54
C GLU A 458 30.75 11.69 -15.12
N PHE A 459 31.25 10.47 -14.97
CA PHE A 459 31.68 9.94 -13.68
C PHE A 459 33.20 9.81 -13.68
N VAL A 460 33.83 10.24 -12.59
CA VAL A 460 35.29 10.28 -12.44
C VAL A 460 35.70 9.63 -11.11
N GLU A 461 36.77 8.84 -11.16
CA GLU A 461 37.51 8.38 -10.00
C GLU A 461 39.00 8.70 -10.14
N PHE A 462 39.59 9.30 -9.10
CA PHE A 462 40.99 9.71 -9.11
C PHE A 462 41.91 8.59 -8.59
N GLN A 463 42.92 8.22 -9.37
CA GLN A 463 43.94 7.24 -9.00
C GLN A 463 45.22 7.97 -8.57
N ASN A 464 45.67 7.70 -7.35
CA ASN A 464 46.82 8.34 -6.73
C ASN A 464 48.08 8.15 -7.60
N GLN A 465 48.78 9.25 -7.89
CA GLN A 465 49.98 9.27 -8.73
C GLN A 465 49.76 8.77 -10.18
N LEU A 466 48.53 8.56 -10.61
CA LEU A 466 48.19 8.11 -11.97
C LEU A 466 47.34 9.14 -12.72
N GLY A 467 46.28 9.67 -12.09
CA GLY A 467 45.41 10.69 -12.67
C GLY A 467 43.92 10.36 -12.56
N TRP A 468 43.11 10.92 -13.45
CA TRP A 468 41.65 10.83 -13.40
C TRP A 468 41.15 9.75 -14.36
N GLU A 469 40.61 8.68 -13.82
CA GLU A 469 39.85 7.69 -14.58
C GLU A 469 38.43 8.23 -14.78
N TYR A 470 38.00 8.40 -16.03
CA TYR A 470 36.69 8.95 -16.34
C TYR A 470 35.94 8.09 -17.36
N THR A 471 34.63 8.11 -17.20
CA THR A 471 33.65 7.53 -18.11
C THR A 471 32.69 8.64 -18.52
N GLU A 472 32.52 8.85 -19.82
CA GLU A 472 31.73 9.95 -20.39
C GLU A 472 30.80 9.44 -21.51
N ASP A 473 29.72 10.18 -21.79
CA ASP A 473 28.85 9.87 -22.93
C ASP A 473 29.59 10.07 -24.27
N SER A 474 30.00 8.96 -24.87
CA SER A 474 30.69 8.98 -26.17
C SER A 474 29.73 8.97 -27.36
N VAL A 475 28.50 8.48 -27.17
CA VAL A 475 27.46 8.32 -28.21
C VAL A 475 26.39 9.42 -28.07
N PRO A 476 25.89 10.05 -29.15
CA PRO A 476 24.83 11.06 -29.08
C PRO A 476 23.55 10.53 -28.41
N PRO A 477 22.73 11.41 -27.80
CA PRO A 477 22.83 12.87 -27.83
C PRO A 477 23.78 13.45 -26.77
N ALA A 478 24.37 14.62 -27.07
CA ALA A 478 25.04 15.44 -26.06
C ALA A 478 24.03 15.87 -24.98
N PRO A 479 24.48 16.25 -23.76
CA PRO A 479 23.61 16.79 -22.72
C PRO A 479 22.67 17.86 -23.27
N GLY A 480 21.36 17.66 -23.18
CA GLY A 480 20.42 18.74 -23.38
C GLY A 480 20.50 19.72 -22.21
N ALA A 481 20.35 21.02 -22.50
CA ALA A 481 19.96 21.95 -21.45
C ALA A 481 18.45 21.88 -21.26
N LYS A 482 18.01 22.18 -20.04
CA LYS A 482 16.61 22.31 -19.67
C LYS A 482 15.79 21.02 -19.74
N GLU A 483 16.45 19.90 -19.45
CA GLU A 483 15.82 18.61 -19.24
C GLU A 483 16.44 17.93 -18.01
N TRP A 484 15.65 17.13 -17.32
CA TRP A 484 16.12 16.30 -16.23
C TRP A 484 16.79 15.04 -16.77
N VAL A 485 17.98 14.75 -16.27
CA VAL A 485 18.76 13.57 -16.63
C VAL A 485 19.15 12.82 -15.35
N TYR A 486 18.91 11.52 -15.32
CA TYR A 486 19.34 10.66 -14.21
C TYR A 486 20.74 10.11 -14.50
N LEU A 487 21.73 10.52 -13.72
CA LEU A 487 23.11 10.09 -13.87
C LEU A 487 23.46 9.08 -12.78
N THR A 488 24.16 8.00 -13.16
CA THR A 488 24.71 7.05 -12.17
C THR A 488 26.13 6.63 -12.54
N GLY A 489 27.07 6.88 -11.64
CA GLY A 489 28.43 6.36 -11.69
C GLY A 489 28.58 5.14 -10.80
N VAL A 490 29.20 4.08 -11.30
CA VAL A 490 29.40 2.82 -10.56
C VAL A 490 30.88 2.43 -10.62
N ARG A 491 31.52 2.32 -9.46
CA ARG A 491 32.86 1.76 -9.27
C ARG A 491 32.74 0.35 -8.74
N SER A 492 33.44 -0.61 -9.36
CA SER A 492 33.52 -1.99 -8.89
C SER A 492 34.97 -2.48 -8.93
N GLY A 493 35.68 -2.31 -7.82
CA GLY A 493 37.12 -2.53 -7.79
C GLY A 493 37.82 -1.49 -8.65
N THR A 494 38.54 -1.95 -9.68
CA THR A 494 39.19 -1.09 -10.67
C THR A 494 38.34 -0.82 -11.92
N SER A 495 37.14 -1.41 -12.00
CA SER A 495 36.23 -1.23 -13.13
C SER A 495 35.24 -0.09 -12.87
N GLN A 496 34.85 0.62 -13.93
CA GLN A 496 33.95 1.76 -13.85
C GLN A 496 32.87 1.69 -14.93
N ARG A 497 31.62 1.95 -14.55
CA ARG A 497 30.47 2.04 -15.45
C ARG A 497 29.74 3.35 -15.24
N PHE A 498 29.15 3.86 -16.31
CA PHE A 498 28.38 5.10 -16.28
C PHE A 498 27.06 4.93 -17.02
N TYR A 499 25.99 5.38 -16.37
CA TYR A 499 24.63 5.23 -16.84
C TYR A 499 23.97 6.59 -16.95
N ILE A 500 23.13 6.72 -17.98
CA ILE A 500 22.26 7.87 -18.20
C ILE A 500 20.85 7.35 -18.38
N ASN A 501 19.89 7.88 -17.63
CA ASN A 501 18.48 7.53 -17.72
C ASN A 501 18.23 6.02 -17.60
N GLY A 502 18.95 5.36 -16.68
CA GLY A 502 18.80 3.93 -16.42
C GLY A 502 19.51 3.01 -17.44
N GLU A 503 20.17 3.56 -18.47
CA GLU A 503 20.85 2.78 -19.51
C GLU A 503 22.37 2.89 -19.38
N LEU A 504 23.08 1.76 -19.58
CA LEU A 504 24.54 1.73 -19.58
C LEU A 504 25.07 2.45 -20.82
N MET A 505 25.84 3.51 -20.59
CA MET A 505 26.44 4.31 -21.68
C MET A 505 27.86 3.87 -21.99
N VAL A 506 28.63 3.55 -20.96
CA VAL A 506 30.04 3.16 -21.08
C VAL A 506 30.46 2.33 -19.87
N ASP A 507 31.27 1.31 -20.11
CA ASP A 507 31.81 0.37 -19.12
C ASP A 507 33.34 0.31 -19.10
N THR A 508 33.99 1.20 -19.85
CA THR A 508 35.44 1.35 -19.91
C THR A 508 35.85 2.76 -19.52
N ALA A 509 36.74 2.90 -18.53
CA ALA A 509 37.32 4.18 -18.17
C ALA A 509 38.47 4.56 -19.12
N ALA A 510 38.53 5.85 -19.47
CA ALA A 510 39.70 6.48 -20.04
C ALA A 510 40.52 7.15 -18.92
N LEU A 511 41.82 7.32 -19.13
CA LEU A 511 42.71 7.97 -18.18
C LEU A 511 43.14 9.35 -18.67
N MET A 512 42.93 10.38 -17.85
CA MET A 512 43.62 11.66 -17.96
C MET A 512 44.81 11.65 -17.00
N PRO A 513 46.05 11.49 -17.49
CA PRO A 513 47.21 11.28 -16.63
C PRO A 513 47.55 12.53 -15.81
N GLY A 514 48.00 12.30 -14.57
CA GLY A 514 48.55 13.34 -13.71
C GLY A 514 49.20 12.77 -12.45
N GLU A 515 50.42 13.22 -12.18
CA GLU A 515 51.22 12.79 -11.02
C GLU A 515 50.88 13.67 -9.81
N TYR A 516 49.70 13.46 -9.22
CA TYR A 516 49.22 14.19 -8.04
C TYR A 516 48.82 13.22 -6.92
N ASP A 517 48.83 13.71 -5.68
CA ASP A 517 48.39 12.95 -4.51
C ASP A 517 46.85 12.97 -4.39
N ARG A 518 46.26 11.82 -4.04
CA ARG A 518 44.83 11.70 -3.73
C ARG A 518 44.51 12.53 -2.48
N ASN A 519 43.45 13.32 -2.53
CA ASN A 519 43.03 14.15 -1.40
C ASN A 519 41.81 13.55 -0.70
N THR A 520 42.02 12.97 0.48
CA THR A 520 40.93 12.41 1.32
C THR A 520 40.42 13.38 2.39
N THR A 521 40.88 14.64 2.38
CA THR A 521 40.49 15.65 3.37
C THR A 521 39.26 16.46 2.95
N ASP A 522 38.86 16.37 1.68
CA ASP A 522 37.68 17.04 1.17
C ASP A 522 36.40 16.38 1.73
N ASN A 523 35.47 17.22 2.19
CA ASN A 523 34.11 16.79 2.50
C ASN A 523 33.33 16.51 1.21
N PHE A 524 32.28 15.70 1.32
CA PHE A 524 31.31 15.54 0.24
C PHE A 524 30.60 16.87 -0.02
N THR A 525 30.40 17.18 -1.30
CA THR A 525 29.77 18.43 -1.75
C THR A 525 28.80 18.16 -2.90
N ILE A 526 27.74 18.97 -2.98
CA ILE A 526 26.81 19.02 -4.13
C ILE A 526 26.89 20.41 -4.76
N GLY A 527 26.95 20.48 -6.09
CA GLY A 527 26.91 21.72 -6.87
C GLY A 527 28.22 22.49 -7.00
N SER A 528 29.33 21.98 -6.46
CA SER A 528 30.71 22.43 -6.74
C SER A 528 31.69 21.45 -6.08
N HIS A 529 32.98 21.50 -6.46
CA HIS A 529 34.04 21.05 -5.55
C HIS A 529 34.13 22.05 -4.38
N GLY A 530 34.41 21.57 -3.16
CA GLY A 530 34.47 22.39 -1.94
C GLY A 530 35.60 23.43 -1.88
N ARG A 531 36.41 23.56 -2.94
CA ARG A 531 37.51 24.51 -3.09
C ARG A 531 37.78 24.81 -4.56
N SER A 532 38.54 25.87 -4.82
CA SER A 532 39.11 26.14 -6.14
C SER A 532 40.11 25.04 -6.53
N VAL A 533 39.97 24.51 -7.74
CA VAL A 533 40.92 23.60 -8.36
C VAL A 533 41.94 24.42 -9.16
N ASN A 534 43.23 24.16 -9.00
CA ASN A 534 44.30 24.91 -9.66
C ASN A 534 45.24 23.94 -10.39
N LEU A 535 44.72 23.32 -11.45
CA LEU A 535 45.45 22.38 -12.31
C LEU A 535 45.65 22.99 -13.71
N PRO A 536 46.63 22.53 -14.50
CA PRO A 536 46.94 23.14 -15.81
C PRO A 536 45.75 23.21 -16.78
N TYR A 537 44.82 22.26 -16.69
CA TYR A 537 43.66 22.13 -17.58
C TYR A 537 42.32 22.50 -16.91
N GLN A 538 42.32 22.83 -15.61
CA GLN A 538 41.14 23.25 -14.87
C GLN A 538 41.56 24.26 -13.78
N GLN A 539 41.06 25.49 -13.89
CA GLN A 539 41.35 26.57 -12.95
C GLN A 539 40.06 27.17 -12.41
N GLY A 540 40.02 27.37 -11.10
CA GLY A 540 38.91 28.02 -10.41
C GLY A 540 37.90 27.03 -9.79
N TRP A 541 36.71 27.56 -9.53
CA TRP A 541 35.61 26.81 -8.95
C TRP A 541 34.73 26.19 -10.04
N SER A 542 34.12 25.06 -9.72
CA SER A 542 33.28 24.27 -10.65
C SER A 542 31.80 24.34 -10.26
N PHE A 543 31.30 25.54 -9.92
CA PHE A 543 29.90 25.74 -9.51
C PHE A 543 28.93 25.26 -10.57
N PHE A 544 27.97 24.42 -10.21
CA PHE A 544 26.93 23.94 -11.11
C PHE A 544 25.91 25.04 -11.44
N ASN A 545 25.38 25.05 -12.66
CA ASN A 545 24.37 26.01 -13.12
C ASN A 545 23.10 25.28 -13.55
N GLY A 546 22.12 25.24 -12.67
CA GLY A 546 20.88 24.48 -12.85
C GLY A 546 20.36 23.90 -11.55
N SER A 547 19.62 22.80 -11.63
CA SER A 547 19.00 22.15 -10.47
C SER A 547 19.52 20.73 -10.29
N ILE A 548 19.61 20.29 -9.04
CA ILE A 548 20.00 18.94 -8.65
C ILE A 548 18.97 18.40 -7.68
N ASP A 549 18.61 17.15 -7.88
CA ASP A 549 17.62 16.41 -7.11
C ASP A 549 18.13 15.00 -6.79
N GLU A 550 17.64 14.41 -5.70
CA GLU A 550 17.85 13.00 -5.33
C GLU A 550 19.29 12.49 -5.39
N VAL A 551 20.20 13.13 -4.65
CA VAL A 551 21.59 12.67 -4.59
C VAL A 551 21.68 11.46 -3.69
N ARG A 552 22.22 10.35 -4.21
CA ARG A 552 22.41 9.10 -3.45
C ARG A 552 23.83 8.59 -3.58
N VAL A 553 24.37 8.06 -2.49
CA VAL A 553 25.66 7.36 -2.46
C VAL A 553 25.46 6.00 -1.83
N SER A 554 25.92 4.93 -2.49
CA SER A 554 25.88 3.56 -1.98
C SER A 554 27.29 2.97 -1.86
N SER A 555 27.58 2.20 -0.80
CA SER A 555 28.82 1.44 -0.60
C SER A 555 28.86 0.10 -1.35
N THR A 556 28.10 0.00 -2.44
CA THR A 556 28.07 -1.16 -3.32
C THR A 556 28.01 -0.73 -4.78
N ALA A 557 28.52 -1.58 -5.67
CA ALA A 557 28.39 -1.42 -7.10
C ALA A 557 26.97 -1.88 -7.53
N ARG A 558 26.02 -0.94 -7.62
CA ARG A 558 24.64 -1.23 -8.05
C ARG A 558 24.66 -1.80 -9.47
N ASN A 559 23.81 -2.79 -9.72
CA ASN A 559 23.74 -3.49 -11.00
C ASN A 559 22.77 -2.80 -11.97
N ASP A 560 22.71 -3.32 -13.20
CA ASP A 560 21.96 -2.71 -14.29
C ASP A 560 20.45 -2.68 -13.99
N ASP A 561 19.90 -3.77 -13.45
CA ASP A 561 18.49 -3.89 -13.06
C ASP A 561 18.12 -2.89 -11.96
N TRP A 562 18.95 -2.71 -10.93
CA TRP A 562 18.73 -1.72 -9.88
C TRP A 562 18.66 -0.29 -10.44
N ILE A 563 19.63 0.07 -11.29
CA ILE A 563 19.77 1.43 -11.84
C ILE A 563 18.62 1.73 -12.79
N ARG A 564 18.22 0.75 -13.61
CA ARG A 564 17.03 0.83 -14.46
C ARG A 564 15.76 0.99 -13.64
N LEU A 565 15.60 0.20 -12.57
CA LEU A 565 14.43 0.28 -11.69
C LEU A 565 14.33 1.66 -11.03
N CYS A 566 15.46 2.22 -10.54
CA CYS A 566 15.50 3.60 -10.04
C CYS A 566 14.97 4.57 -11.10
N TYR A 567 15.52 4.58 -12.32
CA TYR A 567 15.06 5.51 -13.35
C TYR A 567 13.56 5.37 -13.68
N MET A 568 13.10 4.13 -13.87
CA MET A 568 11.73 3.85 -14.32
C MET A 568 10.67 4.16 -13.27
N ASN A 569 11.02 4.04 -11.98
CA ASN A 569 10.16 4.43 -10.87
C ASN A 569 10.25 5.94 -10.56
N GLN A 570 11.43 6.54 -10.71
CA GLN A 570 11.64 7.93 -10.33
C GLN A 570 11.22 8.93 -11.40
N LYS A 571 11.23 8.59 -12.70
CA LYS A 571 10.78 9.53 -13.73
C LYS A 571 9.30 9.90 -13.57
N ASN A 572 8.88 11.04 -14.11
CA ASN A 572 7.50 11.54 -13.99
C ASN A 572 6.43 10.57 -14.51
N ASP A 573 6.73 9.80 -15.54
CA ASP A 573 5.79 8.82 -16.11
C ASP A 573 5.70 7.50 -15.32
N ASP A 574 6.37 7.39 -14.16
CA ASP A 574 6.47 6.20 -13.27
C ASP A 574 5.67 4.99 -13.75
N VAL A 575 6.38 4.07 -14.41
CA VAL A 575 5.75 2.87 -15.00
C VAL A 575 5.93 1.63 -14.13
N LEU A 576 6.46 1.79 -12.92
CA LEU A 576 6.61 0.70 -11.97
C LEU A 576 5.35 0.52 -11.14
N VAL A 577 4.81 1.60 -10.56
CA VAL A 577 3.69 1.52 -9.60
C VAL A 577 2.36 1.74 -10.32
N GLU A 578 1.50 0.72 -10.30
CA GLU A 578 0.19 0.74 -10.93
C GLU A 578 -0.96 0.74 -9.92
N PHE A 579 -1.83 1.74 -10.06
CA PHE A 579 -3.12 1.83 -9.37
C PHE A 579 -4.19 1.19 -10.23
N ARG A 580 -4.48 -0.08 -9.96
CA ARG A 580 -5.56 -0.82 -10.65
C ARG A 580 -6.89 -0.60 -9.93
N GLU A 581 -8.00 -0.77 -10.65
CA GLU A 581 -9.36 -0.82 -10.10
C GLU A 581 -9.67 -2.18 -9.48
#